data_AF-G8ZXY4-F1
#
_entry.id   AF-G8ZXY4-F1
#
_cell.length_a   1.000
_cell.length_b   1.000
_cell.length_c   1.000
_cell.angle_alpha   90.00
_cell.angle_beta   90.00
_cell.angle_gamma   90.00
#
_symmetry.space_group_name_H-M   'P 1'
#
loop_
_entity.id
_entity.type
_entity.pdbx_description
1 polymer ?
#
loop_
_entity_poly.entity_id
_entity_poly.type
_entity_poly.pdbx_seq_one_letter_code
_entity_poly.pdbx_strand_id
1 'polypeptide(L)'
;MIPKIVVFGGNGFLGKRICQEAINNGFKVLSVSRSGKAPPLQSPNDRQWIAEVEWKSGDVFNPDSYKKYLHGASNVVHSMGILLEDESYKMRIKSPLSGSFDLKSLIPSFGSNPLDKKNPNFTYQRMNKESALLLAQTFSQIIDPSETKVRDMPTFTYISADKGFPIIPKGYIHSKREAEAGLMRYEDVFRPILVRPGFMFDEYKTTRDARSYVHHALEFLNCSNRLLLGNKLRFVNEMVRPTVSTQQVSRSIIKKIKDPSFKGVLPLESIIDMT
;
A
#
# COMPACT_ATOMS: atom_id res chain seq x y z
N MET A 1 19.23 7.63 19.26
CA MET A 1 18.16 8.52 18.74
C MET A 1 16.98 7.66 18.33
N ILE A 2 15.73 8.07 18.60
CA ILE A 2 14.55 7.30 18.19
C ILE A 2 14.41 7.38 16.66
N PRO A 3 14.35 6.26 15.93
CA PRO A 3 14.23 6.28 14.48
C PRO A 3 12.88 6.84 14.04
N LYS A 4 12.90 7.68 13.00
CA LYS A 4 11.72 8.35 12.45
C LYS A 4 11.23 7.66 11.18
N ILE A 5 9.93 7.37 11.10
CA ILE A 5 9.25 6.89 9.89
C ILE A 5 8.26 7.94 9.40
N VAL A 6 8.32 8.24 8.10
CA VAL A 6 7.35 9.11 7.44
C VAL A 6 6.45 8.30 6.51
N VAL A 7 5.14 8.29 6.76
CA VAL A 7 4.17 7.49 6.00
C VAL A 7 3.28 8.38 5.14
N PHE A 8 3.40 8.26 3.81
CA PHE A 8 2.50 8.90 2.85
C PHE A 8 1.28 8.02 2.63
N GLY A 9 0.09 8.55 2.95
CA GLY A 9 -1.17 7.81 2.95
C GLY A 9 -1.45 7.05 4.25
N GLY A 10 -0.88 7.50 5.39
CA GLY A 10 -1.03 6.87 6.70
C GLY A 10 -2.46 6.89 7.29
N ASN A 11 -3.40 7.62 6.70
CA ASN A 11 -4.83 7.55 7.06
C ASN A 11 -5.65 6.62 6.14
N GLY A 12 -4.97 5.94 5.21
CA GLY A 12 -5.58 4.99 4.28
C GLY A 12 -5.78 3.59 4.87
N PHE A 13 -6.15 2.66 3.99
CA PHE A 13 -6.47 1.28 4.36
C PHE A 13 -5.28 0.53 4.99
N LEU A 14 -4.16 0.45 4.27
CA LEU A 14 -2.93 -0.18 4.77
C LEU A 14 -2.10 0.80 5.63
N GLY A 15 -1.98 2.07 5.19
CA GLY A 15 -1.11 3.05 5.82
C GLY A 15 -1.36 3.23 7.33
N LYS A 16 -2.61 3.18 7.78
CA LYS A 16 -2.94 3.28 9.22
C LYS A 16 -2.35 2.13 10.05
N ARG A 17 -2.31 0.91 9.49
CA ARG A 17 -1.72 -0.27 10.16
C ARG A 17 -0.20 -0.21 10.15
N ILE A 18 0.39 0.39 9.11
CA ILE A 18 1.83 0.69 9.10
C ILE A 18 2.16 1.71 10.20
N CYS A 19 1.38 2.78 10.35
CA CYS A 19 1.57 3.76 11.43
C CYS A 19 1.44 3.09 12.82
N GLN A 20 0.37 2.31 13.02
CA GLN A 20 0.14 1.58 14.27
C GLN A 20 1.30 0.63 14.61
N GLU A 21 1.72 -0.20 13.64
CA GLU A 21 2.83 -1.13 13.84
C GLU A 21 4.15 -0.40 14.11
N ALA A 22 4.40 0.73 13.46
CA ALA A 22 5.59 1.54 13.69
C ALA A 22 5.60 2.13 15.12
N ILE A 23 4.49 2.67 15.62
CA ILE A 23 4.37 3.14 17.01
C ILE A 23 4.68 2.01 17.99
N ASN A 24 4.04 0.85 17.81
CA ASN A 24 4.25 -0.33 18.66
C ASN A 24 5.71 -0.84 18.66
N ASN A 25 6.48 -0.49 17.62
CA ASN A 25 7.87 -0.87 17.45
C ASN A 25 8.87 0.22 17.85
N GLY A 26 8.42 1.28 18.52
CA GLY A 26 9.24 2.33 19.10
C GLY A 26 9.74 3.37 18.10
N PHE A 27 9.06 3.54 16.96
CA PHE A 27 9.39 4.59 16.00
C PHE A 27 8.68 5.90 16.32
N LYS A 28 9.33 7.02 16.01
CA LYS A 28 8.64 8.31 15.88
C LYS A 28 7.93 8.33 14.53
N VAL A 29 6.60 8.46 14.52
CA VAL A 29 5.80 8.35 13.29
C VAL A 29 5.21 9.70 12.89
N LEU A 30 5.42 10.08 11.64
CA LEU A 30 4.75 11.21 10.99
C LEU A 30 3.99 10.69 9.77
N SER A 31 2.70 10.97 9.69
CA SER A 31 1.88 10.64 8.52
C SER A 31 1.58 11.89 7.69
N VAL A 32 1.87 11.83 6.40
CA VAL A 32 1.53 12.88 5.43
C VAL A 32 0.35 12.43 4.57
N SER A 33 -0.67 13.29 4.47
CA SER A 33 -1.80 13.10 3.56
C SER A 33 -2.40 14.43 3.16
N ARG A 34 -3.19 14.48 2.08
CA ARG A 34 -3.83 15.73 1.63
C ARG A 34 -4.71 16.41 2.68
N SER A 35 -5.34 15.65 3.58
CA SER A 35 -6.17 16.21 4.65
C SER A 35 -5.38 16.56 5.90
N GLY A 36 -4.24 15.91 6.13
CA GLY A 36 -3.51 15.96 7.40
C GLY A 36 -4.30 15.44 8.60
N LYS A 37 -5.41 14.71 8.38
CA LYS A 37 -6.27 14.20 9.45
C LYS A 37 -5.99 12.74 9.75
N ALA A 38 -6.05 12.39 11.03
CA ALA A 38 -6.06 11.02 11.51
C ALA A 38 -7.24 10.22 10.91
N PRO A 39 -7.09 8.89 10.75
CA PRO A 39 -8.21 8.03 10.41
C PRO A 39 -9.27 8.02 11.52
N PRO A 40 -10.53 7.69 11.21
CA PRO A 40 -11.56 7.52 12.23
C PRO A 40 -11.21 6.36 13.16
N LEU A 41 -11.57 6.48 14.44
CA LEU A 41 -11.44 5.39 15.41
C LEU A 41 -12.28 4.18 14.97
N GLN A 42 -11.68 3.00 14.96
CA GLN A 42 -12.41 1.75 14.69
C GLN A 42 -12.60 0.92 15.96
N SER A 43 -11.72 1.10 16.95
CA SER A 43 -11.82 0.53 18.28
C SER A 43 -11.37 1.54 19.35
N PRO A 44 -11.75 1.37 20.63
CA PRO A 44 -11.25 2.18 21.73
C PRO A 44 -9.72 2.18 21.84
N ASN A 45 -9.09 1.03 21.54
CA ASN A 45 -7.64 0.84 21.57
C ASN A 45 -6.91 1.66 20.50
N ASP A 46 -7.61 2.15 19.46
CA ASP A 46 -6.97 2.97 18.43
C ASP A 46 -6.55 4.36 18.95
N ARG A 47 -7.19 4.85 20.02
CA ARG A 47 -6.94 6.20 20.55
C ARG A 47 -5.47 6.41 20.92
N GLN A 48 -4.84 5.40 21.51
CA GLN A 48 -3.48 5.49 22.02
C GLN A 48 -2.47 5.71 20.87
N TRP A 49 -2.41 4.77 19.92
CA TRP A 49 -1.44 4.87 18.83
C TRP A 49 -1.73 6.06 17.89
N ILE A 50 -3.00 6.43 17.69
CA ILE A 50 -3.35 7.59 16.84
C ILE A 50 -2.84 8.90 17.44
N ALA A 51 -2.90 9.04 18.76
CA ALA A 51 -2.42 10.23 19.46
C ALA A 51 -0.90 10.38 19.39
N GLU A 52 -0.17 9.28 19.23
CA GLU A 52 1.29 9.27 19.11
C GLU A 52 1.79 9.57 17.68
N VAL A 53 0.90 9.49 16.67
CA VAL A 53 1.25 9.82 15.27
C VAL A 53 1.09 11.32 15.02
N GLU A 54 2.12 11.93 14.44
CA GLU A 54 2.03 13.30 13.96
C GLU A 54 1.35 13.34 12.58
N TRP A 55 0.14 13.90 12.49
CA TRP A 55 -0.61 13.99 11.25
C TRP A 55 -0.36 15.35 10.57
N LYS A 56 0.18 15.33 9.35
CA LYS A 56 0.49 16.55 8.58
C LYS A 56 -0.23 16.57 7.23
N SER A 57 -0.69 17.77 6.87
CA SER A 57 -1.17 18.02 5.52
C SER A 57 0.01 18.16 4.56
N GLY A 58 -0.13 17.60 3.37
CA GLY A 58 0.84 17.70 2.28
C GLY A 58 0.29 17.07 1.00
N ASP A 59 0.75 17.57 -0.13
CA ASP A 59 0.47 17.03 -1.45
C ASP A 59 1.76 16.45 -2.04
N VAL A 60 1.76 15.15 -2.36
CA VAL A 60 2.92 14.46 -2.92
C VAL A 60 3.42 15.10 -4.22
N PHE A 61 2.52 15.73 -4.98
CA PHE A 61 2.86 16.44 -6.22
C PHE A 61 3.35 17.88 -6.01
N ASN A 62 3.39 18.34 -4.76
CA ASN A 62 3.96 19.63 -4.37
C ASN A 62 5.03 19.41 -3.27
N PRO A 63 6.30 19.13 -3.64
CA PRO A 63 7.39 18.87 -2.70
C PRO A 63 7.53 19.89 -1.58
N ASP A 64 7.35 21.18 -1.84
CA ASP A 64 7.49 22.24 -0.84
C ASP A 64 6.51 22.08 0.34
N SER A 65 5.36 21.43 0.10
CA SER A 65 4.36 21.17 1.14
C SER A 65 4.83 20.14 2.18
N TYR A 66 5.78 19.26 1.85
CA TYR A 66 6.17 18.13 2.72
C TYR A 66 7.68 17.90 2.86
N LYS A 67 8.54 18.51 2.05
CA LYS A 67 10.00 18.29 2.03
C LYS A 67 10.60 18.36 3.44
N LYS A 68 10.20 19.38 4.21
CA LYS A 68 10.64 19.58 5.60
C LYS A 68 10.35 18.39 6.54
N TYR A 69 9.31 17.61 6.26
CA TYR A 69 8.96 16.45 7.10
C TYR A 69 9.88 15.26 6.89
N LEU A 70 10.65 15.22 5.79
CA LEU A 70 11.54 14.11 5.46
C LEU A 70 12.92 14.21 6.14
N HIS A 71 13.31 15.37 6.67
CA HIS A 71 14.58 15.51 7.39
C HIS A 71 14.67 14.52 8.56
N GLY A 72 15.82 13.84 8.64
CA GLY A 72 16.12 12.83 9.66
C GLY A 72 15.24 11.57 9.59
N ALA A 73 14.51 11.34 8.49
CA ALA A 73 13.71 10.13 8.34
C ALA A 73 14.63 8.91 8.10
N SER A 74 14.54 7.91 8.97
CA SER A 74 15.18 6.61 8.78
C SER A 74 14.44 5.73 7.77
N ASN A 75 13.15 6.00 7.57
CA ASN A 75 12.34 5.37 6.54
C ASN A 75 11.27 6.33 6.01
N VAL A 76 10.99 6.22 4.71
CA VAL A 76 9.82 6.82 4.06
C VAL A 76 8.97 5.70 3.45
N VAL A 77 7.68 5.65 3.80
CA VAL A 77 6.71 4.70 3.25
C VAL A 77 5.78 5.42 2.27
N HIS A 78 5.73 4.94 1.02
CA HIS A 78 4.71 5.30 0.06
C HIS A 78 3.60 4.25 0.03
N SER A 79 2.48 4.54 0.70
CA SER A 79 1.29 3.69 0.76
C SER A 79 0.11 4.27 -0.04
N MET A 80 0.39 5.16 -1.00
CA MET A 80 -0.62 5.76 -1.87
C MET A 80 -0.84 4.90 -3.11
N GLY A 81 -2.05 4.95 -3.65
CA GLY A 81 -2.35 4.31 -4.92
C GLY A 81 -3.85 4.17 -5.19
N ILE A 82 -4.16 3.83 -6.43
CA ILE A 82 -5.52 3.59 -6.89
C ILE A 82 -5.56 2.24 -7.61
N LEU A 83 -6.68 1.53 -7.46
CA LEU A 83 -6.92 0.25 -8.13
C LEU A 83 -7.70 0.41 -9.45
N LEU A 84 -8.56 1.43 -9.54
CA LEU A 84 -9.34 1.79 -10.72
C LEU A 84 -9.16 3.28 -11.01
N GLU A 85 -9.03 3.66 -12.29
CA GLU A 85 -8.94 5.07 -12.75
C GLU A 85 -10.31 5.76 -12.84
N ASP A 86 -11.36 5.08 -12.39
CA ASP A 86 -12.71 5.63 -12.25
C ASP A 86 -12.97 5.99 -10.78
N GLU A 87 -13.04 7.28 -10.48
CA GLU A 87 -13.35 7.79 -9.13
C GLU A 87 -14.75 7.33 -8.67
N SER A 88 -15.68 7.09 -9.60
CA SER A 88 -17.08 6.74 -9.29
C SER A 88 -17.22 5.33 -8.67
N TYR A 89 -16.21 4.46 -8.79
CA TYR A 89 -16.16 3.21 -8.04
C TYR A 89 -16.15 3.45 -6.52
N LYS A 90 -15.48 4.50 -6.03
CA LYS A 90 -15.50 4.85 -4.59
C LYS A 90 -16.88 5.28 -4.10
N MET A 91 -17.73 5.78 -5.00
CA MET A 91 -19.14 6.06 -4.71
C MET A 91 -19.98 4.78 -4.75
N ARG A 92 -19.76 3.89 -5.72
CA ARG A 92 -20.46 2.60 -5.83
C ARG A 92 -20.19 1.63 -4.67
N ILE A 93 -19.01 1.68 -4.04
CA ILE A 93 -18.70 0.88 -2.83
C ILE A 93 -19.48 1.36 -1.59
N LYS A 94 -19.94 2.61 -1.55
CA LYS A 94 -20.62 3.18 -0.38
C LYS A 94 -22.13 2.88 -0.32
N SER A 95 -22.70 2.28 -1.36
CA SER A 95 -24.12 1.92 -1.41
C SER A 95 -24.30 0.45 -1.04
N PRO A 96 -25.09 0.10 -0.01
CA PRO A 96 -25.35 -1.29 0.35
C PRO A 96 -26.39 -1.85 -0.64
N LEU A 97 -25.94 -2.54 -1.70
CA LEU A 97 -26.86 -3.20 -2.61
C LEU A 97 -26.97 -4.69 -2.29
N SER A 98 -28.22 -5.08 -2.06
CA SER A 98 -28.76 -6.38 -1.72
C SER A 98 -28.41 -7.50 -2.70
N GLY A 99 -28.02 -8.66 -2.14
CA GLY A 99 -28.62 -9.95 -2.49
C GLY A 99 -28.01 -10.82 -3.59
N SER A 100 -27.30 -10.29 -4.58
CA SER A 100 -26.75 -11.14 -5.66
C SER A 100 -25.48 -10.56 -6.27
N PHE A 101 -24.47 -11.43 -6.39
CA PHE A 101 -23.13 -11.12 -6.89
C PHE A 101 -23.17 -10.97 -8.42
N ASP A 102 -23.44 -9.77 -8.93
CA ASP A 102 -23.22 -9.50 -10.35
C ASP A 102 -21.75 -9.15 -10.57
N LEU A 103 -20.97 -10.14 -11.00
CA LEU A 103 -19.56 -9.98 -11.35
C LEU A 103 -19.36 -8.92 -12.45
N LYS A 104 -20.40 -8.60 -13.23
CA LYS A 104 -20.38 -7.50 -14.22
C LYS A 104 -20.36 -6.11 -13.58
N SER A 105 -20.79 -5.94 -12.33
CA SER A 105 -20.71 -4.63 -11.63
C SER A 105 -19.27 -4.26 -11.21
N LEU A 106 -18.37 -5.25 -11.19
CA LEU A 106 -16.93 -5.08 -10.97
C LEU A 106 -16.15 -4.98 -12.30
N ILE A 107 -16.80 -5.27 -13.43
CA ILE A 107 -16.24 -5.12 -14.77
C ILE A 107 -16.77 -3.77 -15.30
N PRO A 108 -15.91 -2.80 -15.65
CA PRO A 108 -16.40 -1.59 -16.29
C PRO A 108 -17.15 -1.99 -17.56
N SER A 109 -18.37 -1.47 -17.76
CA SER A 109 -18.96 -1.44 -19.09
C SER A 109 -17.88 -0.96 -20.07
N PHE A 110 -17.58 -1.79 -21.08
CA PHE A 110 -16.75 -1.41 -22.21
C PHE A 110 -17.39 -0.18 -22.87
N GLY A 111 -16.91 1.01 -22.51
CA GLY A 111 -17.50 2.29 -22.90
C GLY A 111 -18.01 3.08 -21.70
N SER A 112 -17.10 3.76 -20.99
CA SER A 112 -17.49 4.82 -20.06
C SER A 112 -17.83 6.08 -20.85
N ASN A 113 -18.92 6.75 -20.48
CA ASN A 113 -19.42 7.96 -21.12
C ASN A 113 -18.38 9.10 -21.01
N PRO A 114 -18.03 9.83 -22.08
CA PRO A 114 -16.89 10.78 -22.10
C PRO A 114 -17.05 12.05 -21.23
N LEU A 115 -18.18 12.23 -20.53
CA LEU A 115 -18.55 13.48 -19.87
C LEU A 115 -18.39 13.50 -18.34
N ASP A 116 -17.97 12.40 -17.70
CA ASP A 116 -17.58 12.45 -16.29
C ASP A 116 -16.21 13.13 -16.15
N LYS A 117 -16.18 14.28 -15.46
CA LYS A 117 -14.99 15.09 -15.21
C LYS A 117 -13.86 14.25 -14.62
N LYS A 118 -13.00 13.71 -15.48
CA LYS A 118 -11.82 12.94 -15.07
C LYS A 118 -10.85 13.89 -14.38
N ASN A 119 -10.66 13.72 -13.07
CA ASN A 119 -9.54 14.33 -12.37
C ASN A 119 -8.24 13.88 -13.07
N PRO A 120 -7.49 14.77 -13.73
CA PRO A 120 -6.33 14.39 -14.53
C PRO A 120 -5.22 13.75 -13.68
N ASN A 121 -5.25 13.98 -12.37
CA ASN A 121 -4.33 13.39 -11.41
C ASN A 121 -4.72 11.98 -10.97
N PHE A 122 -5.91 11.47 -11.34
CA PHE A 122 -6.43 10.17 -10.89
C PHE A 122 -6.17 9.05 -11.91
N THR A 123 -4.93 8.92 -12.35
CA THR A 123 -4.49 7.83 -13.25
C THR A 123 -3.50 6.91 -12.53
N TYR A 124 -3.35 5.67 -13.01
CA TYR A 124 -2.36 4.73 -12.49
C TYR A 124 -0.95 5.31 -12.62
N GLN A 125 -0.63 5.86 -13.80
CA GLN A 125 0.64 6.50 -14.08
C GLN A 125 0.95 7.58 -13.03
N ARG A 126 -0.01 8.46 -12.75
CA ARG A 126 0.18 9.57 -11.82
C ARG A 126 0.23 9.10 -10.36
N MET A 127 -0.80 8.38 -9.92
CA MET A 127 -0.97 8.00 -8.52
C MET A 127 -0.08 6.86 -8.06
N ASN A 128 0.19 5.87 -8.92
CA ASN A 128 0.98 4.70 -8.53
C ASN A 128 2.47 4.88 -8.83
N LYS A 129 2.85 5.53 -9.94
CA LYS A 129 4.24 5.67 -10.39
C LYS A 129 4.83 7.04 -10.11
N GLU A 130 4.31 8.10 -10.73
CA GLU A 130 4.90 9.45 -10.63
C GLU A 130 4.97 9.94 -9.19
N SER A 131 3.91 9.73 -8.40
CA SER A 131 3.90 10.11 -6.99
C SER A 131 4.98 9.42 -6.16
N ALA A 132 5.32 8.15 -6.48
CA ALA A 132 6.35 7.40 -5.79
C ALA A 132 7.75 7.87 -6.18
N LEU A 133 7.97 8.08 -7.48
CA LEU A 133 9.25 8.54 -8.01
C LEU A 133 9.56 9.99 -7.61
N LEU A 134 8.56 10.86 -7.58
CA LEU A 134 8.71 12.24 -7.12
C LEU A 134 9.05 12.31 -5.62
N LEU A 135 8.37 11.49 -4.80
CA LEU A 135 8.67 11.40 -3.38
C LEU A 135 10.09 10.85 -3.13
N ALA A 136 10.49 9.82 -3.88
CA ALA A 136 11.84 9.26 -3.83
C ALA A 136 12.91 10.28 -4.24
N GLN A 137 12.70 11.02 -5.32
CA GLN A 137 13.58 12.10 -5.77
C GLN A 137 13.69 13.20 -4.71
N THR A 138 12.57 13.59 -4.11
CA THR A 138 12.57 14.61 -3.05
C THR A 138 13.31 14.10 -1.83
N PHE A 139 13.16 12.83 -1.48
CA PHE A 139 13.87 12.22 -0.36
C PHE A 139 15.37 12.11 -0.61
N SER A 140 15.80 11.71 -1.82
CA SER A 140 17.21 11.61 -2.18
C SER A 140 17.93 12.96 -2.10
N GLN A 141 17.25 14.08 -2.35
CA GLN A 141 17.81 15.43 -2.22
C GLN A 141 18.01 15.88 -0.77
N ILE A 142 17.44 15.17 0.21
CA ILE A 142 17.47 15.54 1.63
C ILE A 142 18.47 14.68 2.39
N ILE A 143 18.77 13.49 1.87
CA ILE A 143 19.79 12.60 2.43
C ILE A 143 21.15 13.22 2.10
N ASP A 144 21.94 13.47 3.14
CA ASP A 144 23.34 13.85 2.99
C ASP A 144 24.21 12.58 2.91
N PRO A 145 24.84 12.28 1.77
CA PRO A 145 25.71 11.10 1.63
C PRO A 145 26.95 11.17 2.53
N SER A 146 27.42 12.37 2.90
CA SER A 146 28.62 12.54 3.74
C SER A 146 28.39 12.18 5.21
N GLU A 147 27.14 12.30 5.68
CA GLU A 147 26.74 11.95 7.04
C GLU A 147 26.19 10.51 7.15
N THR A 148 25.80 9.91 6.03
CA THR A 148 25.11 8.62 5.99
C THR A 148 26.10 7.48 5.76
N LYS A 149 26.45 6.73 6.82
CA LYS A 149 27.20 5.49 6.68
C LYS A 149 26.36 4.45 5.93
N VAL A 150 27.00 3.58 5.15
CA VAL A 150 26.31 2.50 4.40
C VAL A 150 25.40 1.65 5.30
N ARG A 151 25.81 1.39 6.55
CA ARG A 151 25.01 0.63 7.52
C ARG A 151 23.80 1.39 8.08
N ASP A 152 23.82 2.71 8.02
CA ASP A 152 22.79 3.61 8.54
C ASP A 152 21.95 4.22 7.40
N MET A 153 22.09 3.67 6.18
CA MET A 153 21.40 4.15 5.00
C MET A 153 19.88 4.07 5.21
N PRO A 154 19.14 5.17 5.03
CA PRO A 154 17.70 5.17 5.23
C PRO A 154 17.02 4.30 4.19
N THR A 155 15.75 3.99 4.45
CA THR A 155 14.98 3.09 3.60
C THR A 155 13.83 3.82 2.92
N PHE A 156 13.48 3.37 1.72
CA PHE A 156 12.28 3.80 1.02
C PHE A 156 11.39 2.60 0.75
N THR A 157 10.24 2.53 1.43
CA THR A 157 9.28 1.44 1.29
C THR A 157 8.18 1.82 0.32
N TYR A 158 8.00 1.04 -0.73
CA TYR A 158 6.93 1.23 -1.70
C TYR A 158 5.94 0.07 -1.65
N ILE A 159 4.65 0.40 -1.51
CA ILE A 159 3.58 -0.59 -1.57
C ILE A 159 3.19 -0.82 -3.03
N SER A 160 3.73 -1.89 -3.57
CA SER A 160 3.37 -2.42 -4.88
C SER A 160 2.14 -3.34 -4.77
N ALA A 161 1.98 -4.23 -5.72
CA ALA A 161 1.01 -5.30 -5.68
C ALA A 161 1.61 -6.57 -6.26
N ASP A 162 1.15 -7.68 -5.75
CA ASP A 162 1.28 -8.94 -6.44
C ASP A 162 0.25 -9.05 -7.60
N LYS A 163 0.42 -10.04 -8.49
CA LYS A 163 -0.48 -10.37 -9.61
C LYS A 163 -1.85 -10.93 -9.16
N GLY A 164 -2.08 -11.11 -7.86
CA GLY A 164 -2.93 -12.17 -7.33
C GLY A 164 -4.40 -11.90 -7.05
N PHE A 165 -5.17 -11.40 -8.01
CA PHE A 165 -6.62 -11.68 -8.06
C PHE A 165 -7.17 -11.58 -9.48
N PRO A 166 -8.24 -12.30 -9.84
CA PRO A 166 -8.84 -12.24 -11.17
C PRO A 166 -9.28 -10.81 -11.53
N ILE A 167 -9.12 -10.42 -12.79
CA ILE A 167 -9.62 -9.13 -13.34
C ILE A 167 -8.87 -7.90 -12.81
N ILE A 168 -7.57 -8.00 -12.53
CA ILE A 168 -6.74 -6.80 -12.29
C ILE A 168 -6.46 -6.08 -13.62
N PRO A 169 -6.68 -4.76 -13.72
CA PRO A 169 -6.28 -3.97 -14.89
C PRO A 169 -4.78 -4.07 -15.16
N LYS A 170 -4.37 -4.42 -16.38
CA LYS A 170 -2.93 -4.52 -16.74
C LYS A 170 -2.17 -3.22 -16.44
N GLY A 171 -2.80 -2.06 -16.68
CA GLY A 171 -2.23 -0.74 -16.37
C GLY A 171 -1.93 -0.53 -14.88
N TYR A 172 -2.72 -1.14 -13.99
CA TYR A 172 -2.46 -1.09 -12.55
C TYR A 172 -1.14 -1.79 -12.20
N ILE A 173 -0.99 -3.07 -12.57
CA ILE A 173 0.25 -3.82 -12.29
C ILE A 173 1.45 -3.21 -13.02
N HIS A 174 1.26 -2.80 -14.27
CA HIS A 174 2.33 -2.19 -15.06
C HIS A 174 2.88 -0.93 -14.37
N SER A 175 2.01 0.02 -13.99
CA SER A 175 2.43 1.24 -13.30
C SER A 175 3.18 0.96 -11.99
N LYS A 176 2.75 -0.05 -11.23
CA LYS A 176 3.43 -0.50 -10.00
C LYS A 176 4.83 -1.05 -10.29
N ARG A 177 4.99 -1.84 -11.36
CA ARG A 177 6.30 -2.40 -11.77
C ARG A 177 7.24 -1.34 -12.33
N GLU A 178 6.72 -0.36 -13.06
CA GLU A 178 7.52 0.78 -13.51
C GLU A 178 8.02 1.64 -12.35
N ALA A 179 7.18 1.85 -11.33
CA ALA A 179 7.59 2.54 -10.10
C ALA A 179 8.72 1.79 -9.39
N GLU A 180 8.59 0.47 -9.24
CA GLU A 180 9.65 -0.40 -8.70
C GLU A 180 10.98 -0.24 -9.45
N ALA A 181 10.95 -0.33 -10.78
CA ALA A 181 12.15 -0.18 -11.60
C ALA A 181 12.79 1.21 -11.45
N GLY A 182 11.99 2.27 -11.32
CA GLY A 182 12.49 3.61 -11.07
C GLY A 182 13.07 3.80 -9.67
N LEU A 183 12.48 3.18 -8.65
CA LEU A 183 12.97 3.23 -7.26
C LEU A 183 14.29 2.48 -7.07
N MET A 184 14.50 1.37 -7.80
CA MET A 184 15.77 0.63 -7.76
C MET A 184 16.97 1.46 -8.22
N ARG A 185 16.76 2.54 -9.00
CA ARG A 185 17.83 3.44 -9.44
C ARG A 185 18.42 4.29 -8.31
N TYR A 186 17.77 4.32 -7.15
CA TYR A 186 18.24 5.06 -5.98
C TYR A 186 18.94 4.16 -4.96
N GLU A 187 19.31 2.92 -5.32
CA GLU A 187 19.87 1.96 -4.36
C GLU A 187 21.21 2.38 -3.72
N ASP A 188 21.92 3.32 -4.36
CA ASP A 188 23.15 3.92 -3.83
C ASP A 188 22.88 5.11 -2.88
N VAL A 189 21.64 5.58 -2.77
CA VAL A 189 21.24 6.72 -1.93
C VAL A 189 20.41 6.27 -0.73
N PHE A 190 19.46 5.37 -0.95
CA PHE A 190 18.65 4.75 0.08
C PHE A 190 18.37 3.29 -0.26
N ARG A 191 18.01 2.50 0.73
CA ARG A 191 17.69 1.08 0.56
C ARG A 191 16.22 0.89 0.14
N PRO A 192 15.91 0.48 -1.10
CA PRO A 192 14.53 0.33 -1.55
C PRO A 192 13.92 -0.97 -0.99
N ILE A 193 12.69 -0.89 -0.48
CA ILE A 193 11.89 -2.03 0.01
C ILE A 193 10.60 -2.07 -0.80
N LEU A 194 10.49 -3.02 -1.73
CA LEU A 194 9.39 -3.10 -2.70
C LEU A 194 8.42 -4.20 -2.31
N VAL A 195 7.32 -3.84 -1.65
CA VAL A 195 6.39 -4.80 -1.04
C VAL A 195 5.34 -5.20 -2.05
N ARG A 196 5.19 -6.50 -2.34
CA ARG A 196 4.20 -7.05 -3.27
C ARG A 196 3.15 -7.88 -2.53
N PRO A 197 2.22 -7.25 -1.79
CA PRO A 197 1.16 -7.97 -1.12
C PRO A 197 0.12 -8.50 -2.13
N GLY A 198 -0.55 -9.59 -1.77
CA GLY A 198 -1.75 -10.08 -2.44
C GLY A 198 -2.98 -9.22 -2.11
N PHE A 199 -4.17 -9.76 -2.32
CA PHE A 199 -5.40 -9.08 -1.93
C PHE A 199 -5.45 -8.92 -0.40
N MET A 200 -5.59 -7.66 0.05
CA MET A 200 -5.54 -7.32 1.47
C MET A 200 -6.91 -7.18 2.11
N PHE A 201 -7.07 -7.73 3.31
CA PHE A 201 -8.21 -7.48 4.20
C PHE A 201 -7.74 -6.87 5.54
N ASP A 202 -8.65 -6.28 6.31
CA ASP A 202 -8.35 -5.70 7.62
C ASP A 202 -9.09 -6.50 8.70
N GLU A 203 -8.33 -7.15 9.59
CA GLU A 203 -8.85 -8.03 10.65
C GLU A 203 -9.86 -7.32 11.57
N TYR A 204 -9.73 -6.01 11.76
CA TYR A 204 -10.57 -5.25 12.69
C TYR A 204 -11.77 -4.58 11.99
N LYS A 205 -11.94 -4.72 10.67
CA LYS A 205 -13.13 -4.24 9.97
C LYS A 205 -14.20 -5.33 9.91
N THR A 206 -15.24 -5.18 10.72
CA THR A 206 -16.46 -6.00 10.70
C THR A 206 -17.50 -5.57 9.64
N THR A 207 -17.25 -4.50 8.87
CA THR A 207 -18.21 -4.04 7.85
C THR A 207 -18.13 -4.89 6.58
N ARG A 208 -19.31 -5.27 6.04
CA ARG A 208 -19.47 -5.94 4.74
C ARG A 208 -19.21 -4.95 3.59
N ASP A 209 -17.96 -4.56 3.40
CA ASP A 209 -17.55 -3.74 2.26
C ASP A 209 -17.37 -4.64 1.01
N ALA A 210 -17.35 -4.07 -0.20
CA ALA A 210 -17.06 -4.81 -1.45
C ALA A 210 -15.78 -5.67 -1.36
N ARG A 211 -14.81 -5.27 -0.53
CA ARG A 211 -13.60 -6.04 -0.26
C ARG A 211 -13.85 -7.34 0.50
N SER A 212 -14.80 -7.34 1.45
CA SER A 212 -15.16 -8.53 2.23
C SER A 212 -15.82 -9.58 1.33
N TYR A 213 -16.62 -9.14 0.37
CA TYR A 213 -17.21 -10.00 -0.66
C TYR A 213 -16.16 -10.63 -1.59
N VAL A 214 -15.21 -9.84 -2.08
CA VAL A 214 -14.07 -10.35 -2.88
C VAL A 214 -13.21 -11.29 -2.04
N HIS A 215 -12.95 -10.97 -0.77
CA HIS A 215 -12.22 -11.83 0.15
C HIS A 215 -12.87 -13.19 0.28
N HIS A 216 -14.18 -13.26 0.58
CA HIS A 216 -14.89 -14.52 0.71
C HIS A 216 -14.96 -15.31 -0.60
N ALA A 217 -15.10 -14.65 -1.75
CA ALA A 217 -15.03 -15.31 -3.05
C ALA A 217 -13.65 -15.92 -3.31
N LEU A 218 -12.57 -15.17 -3.01
CA LEU A 218 -11.20 -15.66 -3.15
C LEU A 218 -10.91 -16.80 -2.17
N GLU A 219 -11.34 -16.70 -0.91
CA GLU A 219 -11.20 -17.80 0.07
C GLU A 219 -11.98 -19.03 -0.35
N PHE A 220 -13.22 -18.87 -0.82
CA PHE A 220 -14.02 -19.99 -1.32
C PHE A 220 -13.33 -20.68 -2.51
N LEU A 221 -12.79 -19.90 -3.46
CA LEU A 221 -12.04 -20.44 -4.58
C LEU A 221 -10.75 -21.14 -4.12
N ASN A 222 -10.02 -20.54 -3.18
CA ASN A 222 -8.78 -21.12 -2.65
C ASN A 222 -9.04 -22.43 -1.89
N CYS A 223 -10.07 -22.46 -1.03
CA CYS A 223 -10.54 -23.67 -0.35
C CYS A 223 -11.02 -24.73 -1.34
N SER A 224 -11.81 -24.34 -2.35
CA SER A 224 -12.30 -25.27 -3.38
C SER A 224 -11.16 -25.87 -4.19
N ASN A 225 -10.17 -25.06 -4.56
CA ASN A 225 -8.98 -25.53 -5.27
C ASN A 225 -8.15 -26.50 -4.42
N ARG A 226 -7.95 -26.17 -3.14
CA ARG A 226 -7.24 -27.04 -2.19
C ARG A 226 -7.97 -28.38 -1.97
N LEU A 227 -9.30 -28.36 -1.89
CA LEU A 227 -10.13 -29.53 -1.60
C LEU A 227 -10.37 -30.42 -2.83
N LEU A 228 -10.72 -29.83 -3.98
CA LEU A 228 -11.16 -30.57 -5.17
C LEU A 228 -10.01 -30.95 -6.10
N LEU A 229 -8.99 -30.11 -6.20
CA LEU A 229 -7.91 -30.28 -7.18
C LEU A 229 -6.58 -30.69 -6.54
N GLY A 230 -6.50 -30.74 -5.20
CA GLY A 230 -5.31 -31.15 -4.46
C GLY A 230 -4.05 -30.38 -4.88
N ASN A 231 -4.20 -29.11 -5.25
CA ASN A 231 -3.16 -28.26 -5.84
C ASN A 231 -2.51 -28.79 -7.14
N LYS A 232 -3.11 -29.77 -7.85
CA LYS A 232 -2.49 -30.40 -9.04
C LYS A 232 -2.52 -29.52 -10.30
N LEU A 233 -3.47 -28.60 -10.41
CA LEU A 233 -3.57 -27.71 -11.57
C LEU A 233 -2.84 -26.39 -11.31
N ARG A 234 -1.58 -26.35 -11.76
CA ARG A 234 -0.66 -25.21 -11.61
C ARG A 234 -1.25 -23.87 -12.06
N PHE A 235 -2.05 -23.86 -13.14
CA PHE A 235 -2.71 -22.66 -13.66
C PHE A 235 -3.74 -22.05 -12.69
N VAL A 236 -4.50 -22.88 -11.97
CA VAL A 236 -5.52 -22.42 -11.01
C VAL A 236 -4.85 -21.90 -9.73
N ASN A 237 -3.80 -22.56 -9.27
CA ASN A 237 -2.97 -22.10 -8.15
C ASN A 237 -2.27 -20.77 -8.46
N GLU A 238 -1.81 -20.55 -9.69
CA GLU A 238 -1.17 -19.30 -10.11
C GLU A 238 -2.19 -18.15 -10.26
N MET A 239 -3.47 -18.46 -10.53
CA MET A 239 -4.54 -17.47 -10.70
C MET A 239 -5.18 -17.00 -9.38
N VAL A 240 -5.31 -17.90 -8.40
CA VAL A 240 -5.92 -17.61 -7.10
C VAL A 240 -4.83 -17.58 -6.05
N ARG A 241 -4.29 -16.38 -5.81
CA ARG A 241 -3.25 -16.16 -4.81
C ARG A 241 -3.89 -15.93 -3.43
N PRO A 242 -3.24 -16.37 -2.36
CA PRO A 242 -3.75 -16.20 -0.99
C PRO A 242 -3.96 -14.73 -0.62
N THR A 243 -5.01 -14.48 0.17
CA THR A 243 -5.26 -13.18 0.79
C THR A 243 -4.32 -12.97 1.98
N VAL A 244 -4.09 -11.72 2.35
CA VAL A 244 -3.20 -11.36 3.46
C VAL A 244 -3.79 -10.22 4.26
N SER A 245 -3.63 -10.22 5.58
CA SER A 245 -4.14 -9.11 6.37
C SER A 245 -3.23 -7.89 6.28
N THR A 246 -3.81 -6.70 6.39
CA THR A 246 -3.04 -5.44 6.50
C THR A 246 -2.09 -5.45 7.69
N GLN A 247 -2.42 -6.19 8.75
CA GLN A 247 -1.62 -6.41 9.95
C GLN A 247 -0.38 -7.27 9.64
N GLN A 248 -0.54 -8.37 8.90
CA GLN A 248 0.59 -9.18 8.44
C GLN A 248 1.54 -8.37 7.54
N VAL A 249 0.97 -7.59 6.62
CA VAL A 249 1.75 -6.72 5.73
C VAL A 249 2.51 -5.65 6.54
N SER A 250 1.86 -4.97 7.50
CA SER A 250 2.52 -3.96 8.32
C SER A 250 3.66 -4.54 9.17
N ARG A 251 3.44 -5.69 9.82
CA ARG A 251 4.49 -6.40 10.57
C ARG A 251 5.69 -6.73 9.68
N SER A 252 5.43 -7.27 8.50
CA SER A 252 6.48 -7.63 7.53
C SER A 252 7.28 -6.41 7.08
N ILE A 253 6.61 -5.29 6.84
CA ILE A 253 7.26 -4.01 6.49
C ILE A 253 8.19 -3.56 7.60
N ILE A 254 7.70 -3.47 8.84
CA ILE A 254 8.51 -3.00 9.97
C ILE A 254 9.70 -3.93 10.22
N LYS A 255 9.50 -5.25 10.10
CA LYS A 255 10.60 -6.23 10.17
C LYS A 255 11.68 -5.97 9.11
N LYS A 256 11.30 -5.68 7.87
CA LYS A 256 12.26 -5.40 6.77
C LYS A 256 12.91 -4.02 6.83
N ILE A 257 12.24 -3.04 7.45
CA ILE A 257 12.85 -1.75 7.78
C ILE A 257 13.96 -1.94 8.83
N LYS A 258 13.72 -2.75 9.86
CA LYS A 258 14.69 -3.06 10.91
C LYS A 258 15.86 -3.94 10.45
N ASP A 259 15.69 -4.73 9.40
CA ASP A 259 16.72 -5.59 8.82
C ASP A 259 17.69 -4.77 7.94
N PRO A 260 18.93 -4.48 8.38
CA PRO A 260 19.85 -3.62 7.65
C PRO A 260 20.35 -4.25 6.33
N SER A 261 20.19 -5.57 6.15
CA SER A 261 20.70 -6.30 4.99
C SER A 261 19.71 -6.40 3.83
N PHE A 262 18.42 -6.26 4.11
CA PHE A 262 17.39 -6.52 3.12
C PHE A 262 17.36 -5.44 2.04
N LYS A 263 17.21 -5.74 0.75
CA LYS A 263 16.84 -4.72 -0.24
C LYS A 263 16.11 -5.35 -1.40
N GLY A 264 15.31 -4.55 -2.09
CA GLY A 264 14.53 -4.99 -3.25
C GLY A 264 13.18 -5.56 -2.86
N VAL A 265 12.77 -6.62 -3.55
CA VAL A 265 11.39 -7.12 -3.54
C VAL A 265 11.11 -7.97 -2.30
N LEU A 266 10.04 -7.61 -1.57
CA LEU A 266 9.38 -8.45 -0.57
C LEU A 266 8.17 -9.12 -1.24
N PRO A 267 8.28 -10.40 -1.66
CA PRO A 267 7.20 -11.11 -2.34
C PRO A 267 6.11 -11.55 -1.35
N LEU A 268 4.92 -11.85 -1.85
CA LEU A 268 3.76 -12.27 -1.04
C LEU A 268 4.07 -13.50 -0.19
N GLU A 269 4.77 -14.47 -0.75
CA GLU A 269 5.14 -15.73 -0.09
C GLU A 269 5.88 -15.42 1.22
N SER A 270 6.88 -14.53 1.16
CA SER A 270 7.59 -14.08 2.36
C SER A 270 6.75 -13.27 3.34
N ILE A 271 5.63 -12.66 2.91
CA ILE A 271 4.72 -11.95 3.81
C ILE A 271 3.82 -12.97 4.54
N ILE A 272 3.43 -14.04 3.87
CA ILE A 272 2.57 -15.10 4.42
C ILE A 272 3.35 -15.96 5.39
N ASP A 273 4.58 -16.34 5.03
CA ASP A 273 5.44 -17.19 5.85
C ASP A 273 5.94 -16.51 7.14
N MET A 274 5.61 -15.24 7.36
CA MET A 274 5.94 -14.48 8.57
C MET A 274 4.90 -14.59 9.70
N THR A 275 3.89 -15.46 9.56
CA THR A 275 2.96 -15.82 10.64
C THR A 275 3.59 -16.71 11.70
#